data_AF-M5TD33-F1
#
_entry.id   AF-M5TD33-F1
#
_cell.length_a   1.000
_cell.length_b   1.000
_cell.length_c   1.000
_cell.angle_alpha   90.00
_cell.angle_beta   90.00
_cell.angle_gamma   90.00
#
_symmetry.space_group_name_H-M   'P 1'
#
loop_
_entity.id
_entity.type
_entity.pdbx_description
1 polymer ?
#
loop_
_entity_poly.entity_id
_entity_poly.type
_entity_poly.pdbx_seq_one_letter_code
_entity_poly.pdbx_strand_id
1 'polypeptide(L)'
;METLTGTGRWFKSGKGLVKVRWVMVRDLDGTHRDEYFFSTDTSMSVGLIIEMCGGRWNIETTFQEMGEPLGLESTRGWHKNTVLRTSPALFLLYIIAVVFYDTMPPAVHIIERRDGSVRRLSPSAI
;
A
#
# COMPACT_ATOMS: atom_id res chain seq x y z
N MET A 1 -13.83 -7.53 15.58
CA MET A 1 -13.64 -8.04 14.21
C MET A 1 -13.61 -9.55 14.28
N GLU A 2 -14.55 -10.20 13.60
CA GLU A 2 -14.59 -11.65 13.46
C GLU A 2 -14.20 -12.01 12.02
N THR A 3 -13.36 -13.03 11.83
CA THR A 3 -12.92 -13.45 10.50
C THR A 3 -13.38 -14.88 10.22
N LEU A 4 -14.21 -15.04 9.20
CA LEU A 4 -14.62 -16.35 8.68
C LEU A 4 -13.77 -16.67 7.46
N THR A 5 -13.23 -17.88 7.38
CA THR A 5 -12.44 -18.31 6.23
C THR A 5 -12.88 -19.68 5.74
N GLY A 6 -12.78 -19.90 4.43
CA GLY A 6 -13.04 -21.18 3.82
C GLY A 6 -12.40 -21.29 2.45
N THR A 7 -12.46 -22.49 1.88
CA THR A 7 -12.07 -22.74 0.50
C THR A 7 -13.31 -23.03 -0.34
N GLY A 8 -13.49 -22.23 -1.39
CA GLY A 8 -14.54 -22.42 -2.39
C GLY A 8 -13.96 -22.89 -3.72
N ARG A 9 -14.85 -23.23 -4.64
CA ARG A 9 -14.49 -23.47 -6.04
C ARG A 9 -15.21 -22.44 -6.89
N TRP A 10 -14.47 -21.70 -7.70
CA TRP A 10 -14.98 -20.70 -8.60
C TRP A 10 -14.97 -21.22 -10.02
N PHE A 11 -16.09 -21.15 -10.72
CA PHE A 11 -16.15 -21.52 -12.12
C PHE A 11 -15.58 -20.40 -13.00
N LYS A 12 -14.56 -20.71 -13.79
CA LYS A 12 -14.00 -19.78 -14.78
C LYS A 12 -14.06 -20.41 -16.16
N SER A 13 -14.74 -19.74 -17.09
CA SER A 13 -14.79 -20.17 -18.49
C SER A 13 -13.37 -20.36 -19.04
N GLY A 14 -13.11 -21.50 -19.66
CA GLY A 14 -11.80 -21.89 -20.20
C GLY A 14 -10.77 -22.42 -19.18
N LYS A 15 -11.01 -22.33 -17.86
CA LYS A 15 -10.10 -22.87 -16.82
C LYS A 15 -10.77 -23.88 -15.86
N GLY A 16 -12.08 -24.08 -15.95
CA GLY A 16 -12.81 -25.03 -15.10
C GLY A 16 -13.04 -24.52 -13.67
N LEU A 17 -13.19 -25.44 -12.71
CA LEU A 17 -13.33 -25.09 -11.29
C LEU A 17 -11.95 -24.77 -10.70
N VAL A 18 -11.72 -23.49 -10.43
CA VAL A 18 -10.51 -22.99 -9.76
C VAL A 18 -10.76 -22.97 -8.25
N LYS A 19 -9.84 -23.54 -7.47
CA LYS A 19 -9.91 -23.42 -6.00
C LYS A 19 -9.55 -21.99 -5.60
N VAL A 20 -10.39 -21.39 -4.77
CA VAL A 20 -10.20 -20.02 -4.26
C VAL A 20 -10.39 -20.07 -2.75
N ARG A 21 -9.48 -19.45 -2.01
CA ARG A 21 -9.67 -19.19 -0.58
C ARG A 21 -10.42 -17.88 -0.42
N TRP A 22 -11.47 -17.89 0.38
CA TRP A 22 -12.22 -16.69 0.73
C TRP A 22 -12.07 -16.37 2.21
N VAL A 23 -12.11 -15.09 2.50
CA VAL A 23 -12.05 -14.53 3.85
C VAL A 23 -13.17 -13.50 3.93
N MET A 24 -14.07 -13.66 4.89
CA MET A 24 -15.07 -12.67 5.24
C MET A 24 -14.64 -12.03 6.56
N VAL A 25 -14.52 -10.72 6.54
CA VAL A 25 -14.28 -9.90 7.72
C VAL A 25 -15.61 -9.31 8.12
N ARG A 26 -16.10 -9.70 9.30
CA ARG A 26 -17.27 -9.11 9.93
C ARG A 26 -16.84 -8.06 10.94
N ASP A 27 -17.37 -6.86 10.75
CA ASP A 27 -17.31 -5.82 11.76
C ASP A 27 -18.33 -6.13 12.87
N LEU A 28 -17.88 -6.11 14.12
CA LEU A 28 -18.74 -6.41 15.28
C LEU A 28 -19.39 -5.14 15.86
N ASP A 29 -18.93 -3.96 15.41
CA ASP A 29 -19.41 -2.66 15.87
C ASP A 29 -20.63 -2.17 15.06
N GLY A 30 -20.88 -2.78 13.89
CA GLY A 30 -22.01 -2.44 13.01
C GLY A 30 -21.81 -1.14 12.25
N THR A 31 -20.61 -0.56 12.32
CA THR A 31 -20.27 0.74 11.73
C THR A 31 -19.84 0.57 10.27
N HIS A 32 -19.31 -0.60 9.90
CA HIS A 32 -18.86 -0.90 8.54
C HIS A 32 -19.59 -2.10 7.92
N ARG A 33 -19.65 -2.15 6.58
CA ARG A 33 -20.18 -3.32 5.87
C ARG A 33 -19.21 -4.48 5.97
N ASP A 34 -19.74 -5.70 6.01
CA ASP A 34 -18.93 -6.93 5.92
C ASP A 34 -18.09 -6.92 4.63
N GLU A 35 -16.78 -7.12 4.77
CA GLU A 35 -15.83 -7.15 3.65
C GLU A 35 -15.46 -8.58 3.28
N TYR A 36 -15.33 -8.84 1.97
CA TYR A 36 -15.00 -10.16 1.43
C TYR A 36 -13.73 -10.08 0.59
N PHE A 37 -12.75 -10.89 0.96
CA PHE A 37 -11.47 -11.02 0.27
C PHE A 37 -11.33 -12.42 -0.35
N PHE A 38 -10.69 -12.48 -1.51
CA PHE A 38 -10.49 -13.72 -2.26
C PHE A 38 -9.03 -13.86 -2.68
N SER A 39 -8.47 -15.06 -2.53
CA SER A 39 -7.13 -15.40 -3.01
C SER A 39 -7.15 -16.69 -3.82
N THR A 40 -6.42 -16.69 -4.94
CA THR A 40 -6.19 -17.90 -5.74
C THR A 40 -5.18 -18.85 -5.09
N ASP A 41 -4.33 -18.35 -4.20
CA ASP A 41 -3.45 -19.18 -3.40
C ASP A 41 -4.18 -19.65 -2.14
N THR A 42 -4.39 -20.96 -2.04
CA THR A 42 -5.13 -21.55 -0.91
C THR A 42 -4.28 -21.73 0.34
N SER A 43 -2.96 -21.71 0.21
CA SER A 43 -2.02 -21.90 1.32
C SER A 43 -1.80 -20.60 2.11
N MET A 44 -2.12 -19.47 1.51
CA MET A 44 -1.99 -18.13 2.07
C MET A 44 -2.79 -17.96 3.37
N SER A 45 -2.16 -17.41 4.41
CA SER A 45 -2.82 -17.13 5.69
C SER A 45 -3.85 -16.01 5.56
N VAL A 46 -4.87 -16.03 6.42
CA VAL A 46 -5.95 -15.03 6.43
C VAL A 46 -5.42 -13.61 6.61
N GLY A 47 -4.50 -13.42 7.57
CA GLY A 47 -3.88 -12.12 7.82
C GLY A 47 -3.12 -11.59 6.60
N LEU A 48 -2.33 -12.45 5.95
CA LEU A 48 -1.57 -12.06 4.76
C LEU A 48 -2.50 -11.67 3.59
N ILE A 49 -3.65 -12.32 3.42
CA ILE A 49 -4.63 -11.95 2.38
C ILE A 49 -5.16 -10.53 2.63
N ILE A 50 -5.50 -10.22 3.89
CA ILE A 50 -6.02 -8.90 4.28
C ILE A 50 -4.92 -7.84 4.11
N GLU A 51 -3.71 -8.10 4.61
CA GLU A 51 -2.56 -7.20 4.46
C GLU A 51 -2.21 -6.94 3.00
N MET A 52 -2.20 -7.96 2.16
CA MET A 52 -1.92 -7.82 0.72
C MET A 52 -3.00 -6.97 0.03
N CYS A 53 -4.26 -7.10 0.46
CA CYS A 53 -5.35 -6.28 -0.06
C CYS A 53 -5.25 -4.83 0.43
N GLY A 54 -4.91 -4.62 1.70
CA GLY A 54 -4.65 -3.30 2.28
C GLY A 54 -3.44 -2.61 1.66
N GLY A 55 -2.37 -3.36 1.37
CA GLY A 55 -1.17 -2.87 0.69
C GLY A 55 -1.44 -2.30 -0.71
N ARG A 56 -2.55 -2.68 -1.35
CA ARG A 56 -3.02 -2.06 -2.59
C ARG A 56 -3.21 -0.55 -2.44
N TRP A 57 -3.61 -0.08 -1.28
CA TRP A 57 -3.89 1.34 -1.07
C TRP A 57 -2.65 2.23 -1.24
N ASN A 58 -1.46 1.65 -1.04
CA ASN A 58 -0.20 2.33 -1.30
C ASN A 58 0.00 2.67 -2.79
N ILE A 59 -0.60 1.89 -3.69
CA ILE A 59 -0.62 2.19 -5.13
C ILE A 59 -1.44 3.46 -5.40
N GLU A 60 -2.60 3.59 -4.75
CA GLU A 60 -3.46 4.76 -4.90
C GLU A 60 -2.75 6.02 -4.37
N THR A 61 -2.11 5.93 -3.20
CA THR A 61 -1.28 7.03 -2.66
C THR A 61 -0.17 7.41 -3.62
N THR A 62 0.52 6.44 -4.21
CA THR A 62 1.56 6.72 -5.22
C THR A 62 0.99 7.49 -6.42
N PHE A 63 -0.19 7.11 -6.93
CA PHE A 63 -0.82 7.83 -8.04
C PHE A 63 -1.23 9.26 -7.65
N GLN A 64 -1.75 9.47 -6.43
CA GLN A 64 -2.07 10.81 -5.91
C GLN A 64 -0.82 11.69 -5.81
N GLU A 65 0.25 11.16 -5.20
CA GLU A 65 1.57 11.83 -5.07
C GLU A 65 2.28 12.04 -6.42
N MET A 66 1.84 11.36 -7.47
CA MET A 66 2.36 11.57 -8.82
C MET A 66 1.53 12.55 -9.64
N GLY A 67 0.21 12.59 -9.43
CA GLY A 67 -0.71 13.48 -10.11
C GLY A 67 -0.54 14.93 -9.69
N GLU A 68 -0.59 15.20 -8.38
CA GLU A 68 -0.64 16.56 -7.83
C GLU A 68 0.77 17.20 -7.66
N PRO A 69 1.76 16.55 -7.02
CA PRO A 69 3.11 17.09 -6.86
C PRO A 69 4.01 17.01 -8.11
N LEU A 70 3.96 15.90 -8.85
CA LEU A 70 4.86 15.61 -9.97
C LEU A 70 4.24 15.90 -11.34
N GLY A 71 2.94 16.21 -11.39
CA GLY A 71 2.26 16.62 -12.61
C GLY A 71 2.17 15.53 -13.69
N LEU A 72 2.07 14.25 -13.29
CA LEU A 72 1.91 13.12 -14.23
C LEU A 72 0.76 13.37 -15.22
N GLU A 73 -0.39 13.85 -14.72
CA GLU A 73 -1.60 14.11 -15.49
C GLU A 73 -1.50 15.40 -16.34
N SER A 74 -0.58 16.31 -16.00
CA SER A 74 -0.43 17.63 -16.63
C SER A 74 0.72 17.70 -17.64
N THR A 75 1.21 16.56 -18.13
CA THR A 75 2.30 16.54 -19.13
C THR A 75 1.84 17.16 -20.45
N ARG A 76 2.27 18.40 -20.73
CA ARG A 76 1.90 19.20 -21.92
C ARG A 76 2.68 18.78 -23.19
N GLY A 77 2.92 17.48 -23.35
CA GLY A 77 3.61 16.91 -24.51
C GLY A 77 2.64 16.66 -25.67
N TRP A 78 2.84 17.30 -26.82
CA TRP A 78 1.96 17.16 -27.99
C TRP A 78 2.24 15.89 -28.83
N HIS A 79 3.28 15.12 -28.47
CA HIS A 79 3.65 13.87 -29.14
C HIS A 79 3.56 12.67 -28.20
N LYS A 80 2.96 11.58 -28.71
CA LYS A 80 2.83 10.29 -27.99
C LYS A 80 4.16 9.77 -27.43
N ASN A 81 5.25 9.92 -28.19
CA ASN A 81 6.59 9.50 -27.75
C ASN A 81 7.11 10.27 -26.53
N THR A 82 6.70 11.53 -26.35
CA THR A 82 7.10 12.32 -25.18
C THR A 82 6.40 11.79 -23.93
N VAL A 83 5.09 11.55 -23.99
CA VAL A 83 4.32 11.00 -22.86
C VAL A 83 4.83 9.61 -22.45
N LEU A 84 5.13 8.75 -23.43
CA LEU A 84 5.67 7.40 -23.19
C LEU A 84 7.05 7.40 -22.52
N ARG A 85 7.81 8.51 -22.60
CA ARG A 85 9.11 8.65 -21.95
C ARG A 85 9.01 9.37 -20.60
N THR A 86 8.16 10.39 -20.51
CA THR A 86 8.00 11.20 -19.29
C THR A 86 7.35 10.41 -18.17
N SER A 87 6.31 9.61 -18.46
CA SER A 87 5.63 8.81 -17.44
C SER A 87 6.57 7.86 -16.68
N PRO A 88 7.33 6.96 -17.33
CA PRO A 88 8.27 6.09 -16.62
C PRO A 88 9.41 6.85 -15.94
N ALA A 89 9.84 8.01 -16.47
CA ALA A 89 10.84 8.84 -15.82
C ALA A 89 10.33 9.47 -14.51
N LEU A 90 9.07 9.91 -14.46
CA LEU A 90 8.43 10.42 -13.24
C LEU A 90 8.26 9.32 -12.19
N PHE A 91 7.86 8.11 -12.60
CA PHE A 91 7.81 6.95 -11.69
C PHE A 91 9.20 6.64 -11.11
N LEU A 92 10.24 6.69 -11.94
CA LEU A 92 11.61 6.46 -11.46
C LEU A 92 12.05 7.53 -10.45
N LEU A 93 11.74 8.80 -10.70
CA LEU A 93 12.05 9.89 -9.79
C LEU A 93 11.33 9.73 -8.44
N TYR A 94 10.06 9.34 -8.45
CA TYR A 94 9.30 9.05 -7.24
C TYR A 94 9.93 7.90 -6.44
N ILE A 95 10.32 6.80 -7.10
CA ILE A 95 11.02 5.68 -6.44
C ILE A 95 12.31 6.15 -5.77
N ILE A 96 13.10 6.99 -6.44
CA ILE A 96 14.34 7.53 -5.86
C ILE A 96 14.03 8.36 -4.61
N ALA A 97 13.00 9.20 -4.63
CA ALA A 97 12.59 10.00 -3.47
C ALA A 97 12.16 9.12 -2.28
N VAL A 98 11.36 8.07 -2.53
CA VAL A 98 10.90 7.14 -1.49
C VAL A 98 12.07 6.35 -0.90
N VAL A 99 12.97 5.82 -1.74
CA VAL A 99 14.17 5.10 -1.26
C VAL A 99 15.10 6.04 -0.50
N PHE A 100 15.26 7.28 -0.96
CA PHE A 100 16.07 8.27 -0.25
C PHE A 100 15.48 8.60 1.13
N TYR A 101 14.16 8.71 1.23
CA TYR A 101 13.47 8.90 2.50
C TYR A 101 13.63 7.70 3.44
N ASP A 102 13.50 6.46 2.92
CA ASP A 102 13.66 5.23 3.70
C ASP A 102 15.10 5.00 4.19
N THR A 103 16.08 5.38 3.38
CA THR A 103 17.50 5.27 3.72
C THR A 103 18.02 6.38 4.62
N MET A 104 17.25 7.46 4.82
CA MET A 104 17.63 8.48 5.78
C MET A 104 17.52 7.91 7.20
N PRO A 105 18.58 8.03 8.02
CA PRO A 105 18.50 7.63 9.42
C PRO A 105 17.35 8.39 10.08
N PRO A 106 16.60 7.75 11.00
CA PRO A 106 15.47 8.40 11.66
C PRO A 106 15.95 9.72 12.23
N ALA A 107 15.27 10.81 11.84
CA ALA A 107 15.57 12.13 12.36
C ALA A 107 15.52 12.03 13.88
N VAL A 108 16.66 12.22 14.55
CA VAL A 108 16.68 12.41 15.99
C VAL A 108 15.88 13.67 16.24
N HIS A 109 14.63 13.50 16.68
CA HIS A 109 13.85 14.59 17.23
C HIS A 109 14.56 15.03 18.51
N ILE A 110 15.44 16.02 18.40
CA ILE A 110 15.94 16.77 19.55
C ILE A 110 14.74 17.58 20.05
N ILE A 111 13.96 17.00 20.95
CA ILE A 111 12.97 17.74 21.71
C ILE A 111 13.77 18.57 22.72
N GLU A 112 14.07 19.81 22.34
CA GLU A 112 14.64 20.78 23.27
C GLU A 112 13.54 21.12 24.29
N ARG A 113 13.59 20.47 25.47
CA ARG A 113 12.75 20.89 26.59
C ARG A 113 13.16 22.31 26.97
N ARG A 114 12.16 23.13 27.30
CA ARG A 114 12.28 24.53 27.77
C ARG A 114 13.15 24.74 29.03
N ASP A 115 13.76 23.67 29.56
CA ASP A 115 14.62 23.63 30.74
C ASP A 115 16.13 23.58 30.41
N GLY A 116 16.51 23.61 29.13
CA GLY A 116 17.91 23.60 28.69
C GLY A 116 18.63 22.26 28.87
N SER A 117 17.92 21.19 29.27
CA SER A 117 18.51 19.86 29.42
C SER A 117 18.32 19.01 28.15
N VAL A 118 19.43 18.66 27.50
CA VAL A 118 19.44 17.77 26.33
C VAL A 118 19.63 16.33 26.79
N ARG A 119 18.62 15.47 26.63
CA ARG A 119 18.77 14.01 26.80
C ARG A 119 18.62 13.30 25.45
N ARG A 120 19.65 12.54 25.07
CA ARG A 120 19.62 11.61 23.94
C ARG A 120 18.71 10.45 24.30
N LEU A 121 17.55 10.32 23.67
CA LEU A 121 16.75 9.10 23.78
C LEU A 121 17.31 8.09 22.78
N SER A 122 17.72 6.92 23.30
CA SER A 122 18.21 5.79 22.50
C SER A 122 17.06 5.20 21.67
N PRO A 123 17.28 4.77 20.41
CA PRO A 123 16.22 4.33 19.49
C PRO A 123 15.47 3.03 19.86
N SER A 124 15.64 2.49 21.06
CA SER A 124 15.24 1.12 21.43
C SER A 124 13.94 1.04 22.25
N ALA A 125 13.17 2.12 22.34
CA ALA A 125 12.01 2.22 23.24
C ALA A 125 10.69 2.56 22.53
N ILE A 126 10.53 2.11 21.29
CA ILE A 126 9.24 2.07 20.59
C ILE A 126 9.08 0.68 19.97
#